data_AF-A0A961I798-F1
#
_entry.id   AF-A0A961I798-F1
#
_cell.length_a   1.000
_cell.length_b   1.000
_cell.length_c   1.000
_cell.angle_alpha   90.00
_cell.angle_beta   90.00
_cell.angle_gamma   90.00
#
_symmetry.space_group_name_H-M   'P 1'
#
loop_
_entity.id
_entity.type
_entity.pdbx_description
1 polymer ?
#
loop_
_entity_poly.entity_id
_entity_poly.type
_entity_poly.pdbx_seq_one_letter_code
_entity_poly.pdbx_strand_id
1 'polypeptide(L)' 'MPLKFPETASASPAFSATSPKYDAYTHVRSYSEQLTAPLSEADQQLQSMPDASPAKWHLAHTTWFFETMILAEHLPGYGR' A
#
# COMPACT_ATOMS: atom_id res chain seq x y z
N MET A 1 -6.77 25.52 -19.02
CA MET A 1 -5.74 24.84 -19.86
C MET A 1 -5.92 23.34 -19.65
N PRO A 2 -6.18 22.53 -20.69
CA PRO A 2 -6.32 21.09 -20.50
C PRO A 2 -4.94 20.47 -20.22
N LEU A 3 -4.87 19.63 -19.19
CA LEU A 3 -3.68 18.87 -18.82
C LEU A 3 -3.38 17.86 -19.94
N LYS A 4 -2.18 17.92 -20.49
CA LYS A 4 -1.64 16.97 -21.46
C LYS A 4 -1.03 15.80 -20.69
N PHE A 5 -1.63 14.62 -20.81
CA PHE A 5 -1.01 13.38 -20.33
C PHE A 5 0.10 12.97 -21.31
N PRO A 6 1.33 12.66 -20.85
CA PRO A 6 2.36 12.15 -21.74
C PRO A 6 2.00 10.75 -22.23
N GLU A 7 1.81 10.64 -23.54
CA GLU A 7 1.67 9.41 -24.29
C GLU A 7 3.06 8.78 -24.44
N THR A 8 3.37 7.79 -23.60
CA THR A 8 4.25 6.61 -23.86
C THR A 8 4.60 5.90 -22.55
N ALA A 9 3.70 5.05 -22.05
CA ALA A 9 4.09 3.88 -21.26
C ALA A 9 4.13 2.68 -22.22
N SER A 10 5.26 2.55 -22.92
CA SER A 10 5.50 1.41 -23.80
C SER A 10 5.77 0.16 -22.95
N ALA A 11 4.95 -0.86 -23.18
CA ALA A 11 4.99 -2.22 -22.62
C ALA A 11 4.84 -2.33 -21.09
N SER A 12 3.60 -2.49 -20.63
CA SER A 12 3.33 -3.16 -19.35
C SER A 12 3.98 -4.55 -19.40
N PRO A 13 4.94 -4.89 -18.51
CA PRO A 13 5.27 -6.29 -18.32
C PRO A 13 3.98 -6.95 -17.86
N ALA A 14 3.53 -8.00 -18.56
CA ALA A 14 2.44 -8.82 -18.07
C ALA A 14 2.80 -9.21 -16.63
N PHE A 15 2.05 -8.72 -15.64
CA PHE A 15 2.16 -9.17 -14.27
C PHE A 15 1.90 -10.67 -14.31
N SER A 16 2.95 -11.47 -14.23
CA SER A 16 2.77 -12.91 -14.09
C SER A 16 2.17 -13.11 -12.71
N ALA A 17 0.90 -13.53 -12.67
CA ALA A 17 0.14 -13.85 -11.46
C ALA A 17 0.73 -15.05 -10.68
N THR A 18 1.97 -15.44 -10.96
CA THR A 18 2.66 -16.62 -10.43
C THR A 18 4.09 -16.27 -10.00
N SER A 19 4.28 -15.10 -9.39
CA SER A 19 5.54 -14.76 -8.72
C SER A 19 5.43 -15.11 -7.23
N PRO A 20 6.34 -15.94 -6.67
CA PRO A 20 6.35 -16.21 -5.23
C PRO A 20 6.41 -14.95 -4.37
N LYS A 21 7.01 -13.86 -4.88
CA LYS A 21 7.03 -12.56 -4.21
C LYS A 21 5.67 -11.86 -4.23
N TYR A 22 4.92 -12.00 -5.32
CA TYR A 22 3.57 -11.46 -5.45
C TYR A 22 2.61 -12.19 -4.50
N ASP A 23 2.72 -13.51 -4.43
CA ASP A 23 1.91 -14.33 -3.50
C ASP A 23 2.24 -13.98 -2.05
N ALA A 24 3.53 -13.89 -1.70
CA ALA A 24 3.96 -13.48 -0.37
C ALA A 24 3.49 -12.05 -0.02
N TYR A 25 3.62 -11.11 -0.95
CA TYR A 25 3.11 -9.74 -0.77
C TYR A 25 1.61 -9.75 -0.48
N THR A 26 0.82 -10.43 -1.32
CA THR A 26 -0.65 -10.50 -1.18
C THR A 26 -1.05 -11.18 0.13
N HIS A 27 -0.35 -12.26 0.51
CA HIS A 27 -0.58 -12.95 1.77
C HIS A 27 -0.33 -12.04 2.98
N VAL A 28 0.82 -11.35 3.03
CA VAL A 28 1.16 -10.46 4.16
C VAL A 28 0.19 -9.26 4.25
N ARG A 29 -0.19 -8.68 3.10
CA ARG A 29 -1.16 -7.58 3.06
C ARG A 29 -2.54 -8.01 3.56
N SER A 30 -3.06 -9.12 3.05
CA SER A 30 -4.36 -9.66 3.50
C SER A 30 -4.36 -10.09 4.96
N TYR A 31 -3.23 -10.62 5.47
CA TYR A 31 -3.11 -10.97 6.88
C TYR A 31 -3.19 -9.73 7.79
N SER A 32 -2.56 -8.62 7.38
CA SER A 32 -2.65 -7.36 8.11
C SER A 32 -4.10 -6.85 8.20
N GLU A 33 -4.85 -6.93 7.10
CA GLU A 33 -6.28 -6.58 7.08
C GLU A 33 -7.11 -7.51 7.98
N GLN A 34 -6.86 -8.82 7.93
CA GLN A 34 -7.55 -9.81 8.78
C GLN A 34 -7.34 -9.56 10.28
N LEU A 35 -6.14 -9.17 10.70
CA LEU A 35 -5.87 -8.82 12.10
C LEU A 35 -6.73 -7.64 12.59
N THR A 36 -7.07 -6.71 11.69
CA THR A 36 -7.87 -5.52 12.01
C THR A 36 -9.36 -5.68 11.72
N ALA A 37 -9.76 -6.70 10.97
CA ALA A 37 -11.14 -6.92 10.53
C ALA A 37 -12.18 -6.95 11.67
N PRO A 38 -11.88 -7.45 12.89
CA PRO A 38 -12.83 -7.42 14.00
C PRO A 38 -13.03 -6.04 14.64
N LEU A 39 -12.16 -5.06 14.35
CA LEU A 39 -12.18 -3.75 15.00
C LEU A 39 -13.17 -2.81 14.31
N SER A 40 -14.02 -2.13 15.08
CA SER A 40 -14.85 -1.07 14.54
C SER A 40 -14.01 0.11 14.06
N GLU A 41 -14.61 1.00 13.26
CA GLU A 41 -13.94 2.23 12.84
C GLU A 41 -13.43 3.07 14.01
N ALA A 42 -14.16 3.08 15.14
CA ALA A 42 -13.75 3.79 16.35
C ALA A 42 -12.56 3.10 17.02
N ASP A 43 -12.59 1.78 17.15
CA ASP A 43 -11.51 0.99 17.75
C ASP A 43 -10.20 1.16 16.98
N GLN A 44 -10.27 1.22 15.64
CA GLN A 44 -9.09 1.38 14.80
C GLN A 44 -8.39 2.74 14.95
N GLN A 45 -9.02 3.73 15.59
CA GLN A 45 -8.44 5.05 15.84
C GLN A 45 -7.88 5.21 17.26
N LEU A 46 -8.10 4.24 18.15
CA LEU A 46 -7.69 4.33 19.54
C LEU A 46 -6.16 4.31 19.69
N GLN A 47 -5.68 5.11 20.63
CA GLN A 47 -4.30 5.14 21.09
C GLN A 47 -4.32 5.03 22.63
N SER A 48 -4.03 3.83 23.16
CA SER A 48 -4.14 3.55 24.59
C SER A 48 -3.02 4.15 25.43
N MET A 49 -1.83 4.28 24.85
CA MET A 49 -0.62 4.84 25.46
C MET A 49 0.23 5.55 24.41
N PRO A 50 1.13 6.47 24.80
CA PRO A 50 1.93 7.25 23.84
C PRO A 50 2.73 6.42 22.84
N ASP A 51 3.25 5.26 23.27
CA ASP A 51 4.07 4.40 22.41
C ASP A 51 3.24 3.51 21.47
N ALA A 52 1.92 3.40 21.70
CA ALA A 52 1.03 2.65 20.82
C ALA A 52 0.58 3.54 19.66
N SER A 53 0.41 2.98 18.46
CA SER A 53 -0.22 3.69 17.34
C SER A 53 -1.57 3.05 17.00
N PRO A 54 -2.54 3.82 16.48
CA PRO A 54 -3.82 3.26 16.06
C PRO A 54 -3.69 2.18 14.97
N ALA A 55 -4.61 1.20 14.96
CA ALA A 55 -4.59 0.14 13.94
C ALA A 55 -4.67 0.71 12.51
N LYS A 56 -5.50 1.75 12.29
CA LYS A 56 -5.56 2.44 10.99
C LYS A 56 -4.25 3.12 10.60
N TRP A 57 -3.49 3.60 11.59
CA TRP A 57 -2.17 4.18 11.35
C TRP A 57 -1.20 3.13 10.85
N HIS A 58 -1.20 1.92 11.43
CA HIS A 58 -0.35 0.82 10.94
C HIS A 58 -0.68 0.37 9.51
N LEU A 59 -1.97 0.25 9.18
CA LEU A 59 -2.40 -0.09 7.81
C LEU A 59 -1.94 0.98 6.80
N ALA A 60 -2.12 2.25 7.13
CA ALA A 60 -1.66 3.35 6.29
C ALA A 60 -0.13 3.41 6.20
N HIS A 61 0.58 3.27 7.32
CA HIS A 61 2.04 3.40 7.39
C HIS A 61 2.76 2.34 6.56
N THR A 62 2.30 1.08 6.62
CA THR A 62 2.87 0.03 5.77
C THR A 62 2.60 0.27 4.29
N THR A 63 1.46 0.88 3.94
CA THR A 63 1.14 1.25 2.55
C THR A 63 2.06 2.37 2.07
N TRP A 64 2.18 3.42 2.89
CA TRP A 64 3.08 4.55 2.65
C TRP A 64 4.54 4.12 2.46
N PHE A 65 5.00 3.08 3.17
CA PHE A 65 6.35 2.53 2.98
C PHE A 65 6.57 2.04 1.55
N PHE A 66 5.66 1.23 0.98
CA PHE A 66 5.78 0.74 -0.39
C PHE A 66 5.67 1.87 -1.40
N GLU A 67 4.73 2.79 -1.18
CA GLU A 67 4.58 3.99 -1.98
C GLU A 67 5.87 4.82 -2.03
N THR A 68 6.47 5.08 -0.88
CA THR A 68 7.61 6.00 -0.74
C THR A 68 8.94 5.36 -1.09
N MET A 69 9.19 4.16 -0.59
CA MET A 69 10.49 3.52 -0.68
C MET A 69 10.66 2.70 -1.97
N ILE A 70 9.56 2.35 -2.64
CA ILE A 70 9.60 1.47 -3.82
C ILE A 70 8.97 2.16 -5.03
N LEU A 71 7.68 2.53 -4.94
CA LEU A 71 6.97 3.04 -6.12
C LEU A 71 7.49 4.41 -6.57
N ALA A 72 7.65 5.35 -5.65
CA ALA A 72 8.17 6.68 -5.98
C ALA A 72 9.59 6.65 -6.56
N GLU A 73 10.44 5.69 -6.17
CA GLU A 73 11.81 5.58 -6.69
C GLU A 73 11.91 4.76 -7.98
N HIS A 74 11.09 3.72 -8.14
CA HIS A 74 11.32 2.69 -9.16
C HIS A 74 10.21 2.57 -10.20
N LEU A 75 9.07 3.26 -10.05
CA LEU A 75 7.99 3.27 -11.04
C LEU A 75 7.95 4.62 -11.77
N PRO A 76 8.47 4.71 -13.01
CA PRO A 76 8.45 5.95 -13.78
C PRO A 76 7.03 6.49 -13.95
N GLY A 77 6.86 7.79 -13.68
CA GLY A 77 5.55 8.46 -13.80
C GLY A 77 4.61 8.22 -12.61
N TYR A 78 5.07 7.58 -11.54
CA TYR A 78 4.29 7.48 -10.30
C TYR A 78 4.13 8.86 -9.65
N GLY A 79 2.89 9.36 -9.63
CA GLY A 79 2.53 10.65 -9.04
C GLY A 79 2.01 10.49 -7.62
N ARG A 80 2.44 11.39 -6.72
CA ARG A 80 1.79 11.61 -5.43
C ARG A 80 0.77 12.73 -5.53
#